data_AF-A0A8J5C6Q8-F1
#
_entry.id   AF-A0A8J5C6Q8-F1
#
_cell.length_a   1.000
_cell.length_b   1.000
_cell.length_c   1.000
_cell.angle_alpha   90.00
_cell.angle_beta   90.00
_cell.angle_gamma   90.00
#
_symmetry.space_group_name_H-M   'P 1'
#
loop_
_entity.id
_entity.type
_entity.pdbx_description
1 polymer ?
#
loop_
_entity_poly.entity_id
_entity_poly.type
_entity_poly.pdbx_seq_one_letter_code
_entity_poly.pdbx_strand_id
1 'polypeptide(L)'
;MIERPCRLRPSTDPTQEAKPWLSEGRHRQHRLPSPPPPAEAAEGGNVDRVLFKNLVEMVPLVESLMDRRARSSFTRRASVIYTPAPSHPKKKLMAILTCYELQATEAKGGRANSTVSVKKQRDFEDNAQRNKQKDSSIGFTVETEKLQKDQEELNILKEQINDLQRKILEKDEALESADSEINQLRVTNISIDELRAQIAEKDSMVKSNNSLLNNAKISLADKQATLERLTWEAQMSKKKIEELQGERASMDYEITTLMKIFEQLSANHSSMNPDESLCSYRLEPLPVINDSDDITSEKVGEARAAYSAAVAAAKENPTEELLAKAAEARLQLQALVI
;
A
#
# COMPACT_ATOMS: atom_id res chain seq x y z
N MET A 1 0.81 43.66 -4.36
CA MET A 1 -0.03 44.21 -5.46
C MET A 1 -0.80 43.02 -6.02
N ILE A 2 -2.03 42.75 -5.55
CA ILE A 2 -3.33 43.31 -6.03
C ILE A 2 -3.43 42.98 -7.54
N GLU A 3 -4.26 42.06 -8.04
CA GLU A 3 -5.73 42.03 -7.99
C GLU A 3 -6.31 40.62 -8.24
N ARG A 4 -7.50 40.37 -7.67
CA ARG A 4 -8.52 39.43 -8.18
C ARG A 4 -9.37 40.15 -9.24
N PRO A 5 -10.20 39.42 -10.00
CA PRO A 5 -11.63 39.73 -9.82
C PRO A 5 -12.54 38.52 -9.70
N CYS A 6 -13.64 38.79 -8.99
CA CYS A 6 -14.74 37.93 -8.64
C CYS A 6 -15.90 38.05 -9.65
N ARG A 7 -16.63 36.93 -9.79
CA ARG A 7 -18.10 36.74 -9.87
C ARG A 7 -18.91 37.46 -10.96
N LEU A 8 -19.84 36.68 -11.53
CA LEU A 8 -21.28 36.98 -11.44
C LEU A 8 -22.11 35.69 -11.53
N ARG A 9 -23.01 35.53 -10.56
CA ARG A 9 -24.21 34.66 -10.54
C ARG A 9 -25.37 35.59 -10.16
N PRO A 10 -26.61 35.31 -10.58
CA PRO A 10 -27.76 35.44 -9.68
C PRO A 10 -28.61 34.15 -9.70
N SER A 11 -29.01 33.53 -8.56
CA SER A 11 -30.12 33.85 -7.62
C SER A 11 -31.50 33.63 -8.25
N THR A 12 -32.51 32.95 -7.69
CA THR A 12 -32.98 32.60 -6.32
C THR A 12 -34.12 31.54 -6.47
N ASP A 13 -34.14 30.37 -5.78
CA ASP A 13 -34.82 30.00 -4.49
C ASP A 13 -36.37 29.94 -4.51
N PRO A 14 -37.12 29.31 -3.55
CA PRO A 14 -36.88 28.12 -2.69
C PRO A 14 -38.15 27.24 -2.40
N THR A 15 -38.00 26.03 -1.84
CA THR A 15 -38.89 25.39 -0.81
C THR A 15 -38.22 24.08 -0.32
N GLN A 16 -37.56 24.04 0.85
CA GLN A 16 -38.03 23.53 2.17
C GLN A 16 -38.90 22.24 2.05
N GLU A 17 -38.62 21.11 2.71
CA GLU A 17 -38.33 20.89 4.13
C GLU A 17 -37.53 19.60 4.41
N ALA A 18 -36.93 19.52 5.61
CA ALA A 18 -36.18 18.38 6.13
C ALA A 18 -36.87 17.72 7.33
N LYS A 19 -37.00 16.38 7.31
CA LYS A 19 -37.10 15.38 8.43
C LYS A 19 -38.30 15.51 9.41
N PRO A 20 -38.84 14.43 10.04
CA PRO A 20 -38.09 13.37 10.76
C PRO A 20 -38.71 11.94 10.79
N TRP A 21 -37.94 11.01 11.36
CA TRP A 21 -38.37 9.66 11.75
C TRP A 21 -39.09 9.69 13.10
N LEU A 22 -40.19 8.92 13.27
CA LEU A 22 -40.43 7.94 14.35
C LEU A 22 -41.89 7.42 14.37
N SER A 23 -42.02 6.09 14.41
CA SER A 23 -42.99 5.26 15.14
C SER A 23 -44.51 5.45 14.96
N GLU A 24 -45.16 4.42 14.40
CA GLU A 24 -46.40 3.87 14.98
C GLU A 24 -46.51 2.39 14.59
N GLY A 25 -46.46 1.49 15.58
CA GLY A 25 -46.78 0.08 15.40
C GLY A 25 -48.23 -0.20 15.79
N ARG A 26 -48.87 -1.16 15.11
CA ARG A 26 -49.71 -2.20 15.76
C ARG A 26 -50.16 -3.30 14.78
N HIS A 27 -50.17 -4.51 15.34
CA HIS A 27 -50.41 -5.83 14.75
C HIS A 27 -51.81 -6.08 14.14
N ARG A 28 -51.88 -6.98 13.14
CA ARG A 28 -52.74 -8.20 13.08
C ARG A 28 -52.42 -8.98 11.79
N GLN A 29 -51.72 -10.13 11.89
CA GLN A 29 -52.25 -11.51 11.90
C GLN A 29 -52.51 -12.16 10.52
N HIS A 30 -51.70 -13.20 10.25
CA HIS A 30 -51.93 -14.43 9.47
C HIS A 30 -52.51 -14.37 8.04
N ARG A 31 -51.65 -14.63 7.05
CA ARG A 31 -51.89 -15.60 5.97
C ARG A 31 -50.57 -16.01 5.29
N LEU A 32 -50.24 -17.29 5.34
CA LEU A 32 -49.30 -17.94 4.42
C LEU A 32 -49.95 -18.04 3.03
N PRO A 33 -49.19 -17.81 1.94
CA PRO A 33 -49.49 -18.41 0.65
C PRO A 33 -48.56 -19.62 0.41
N SER A 34 -49.18 -20.65 -0.16
CA SER A 34 -48.64 -21.93 -0.64
C SER A 34 -47.46 -21.83 -1.62
N PRO A 35 -46.64 -22.90 -1.76
CA PRO A 35 -45.51 -22.93 -2.68
C PRO A 35 -45.95 -23.10 -4.15
N PRO A 36 -45.23 -22.49 -5.13
CA PRO A 36 -45.39 -22.80 -6.54
C PRO A 36 -44.70 -24.14 -6.95
N PRO A 37 -45.10 -24.75 -8.09
CA PRO A 37 -44.79 -26.13 -8.49
C PRO A 37 -43.34 -26.32 -8.97
N PRO A 38 -42.85 -27.58 -9.13
CA PRO A 38 -41.45 -27.84 -9.46
C PRO A 38 -41.19 -27.53 -10.94
N ALA A 39 -40.50 -26.42 -11.19
CA ALA A 39 -39.89 -26.13 -12.48
C ALA A 39 -38.46 -26.70 -12.47
N GLU A 40 -38.32 -27.77 -13.24
CA GLU A 40 -37.17 -28.15 -14.07
C GLU A 40 -35.76 -27.94 -13.51
N ALA A 41 -35.04 -29.07 -13.46
CA ALA A 41 -33.61 -29.14 -13.29
C ALA A 41 -32.89 -28.26 -14.33
N ALA A 42 -32.60 -27.02 -13.96
CA ALA A 42 -31.62 -26.18 -14.62
C ALA A 42 -30.24 -26.51 -14.01
N GLU A 43 -29.58 -27.44 -14.66
CA GLU A 43 -28.15 -27.68 -14.59
C GLU A 43 -27.37 -26.36 -14.79
N GLY A 44 -26.37 -26.09 -13.95
CA GLY A 44 -25.30 -25.15 -14.30
C GLY A 44 -25.08 -23.90 -13.43
N GLY A 45 -25.27 -23.96 -12.11
CA GLY A 45 -24.66 -22.99 -11.18
C GLY A 45 -23.40 -23.59 -10.55
N ASN A 46 -22.24 -23.52 -11.20
CA ASN A 46 -20.96 -24.00 -10.66
C ASN A 46 -20.46 -23.07 -9.52
N VAL A 47 -21.18 -23.06 -8.41
CA VAL A 47 -20.67 -22.52 -7.15
C VAL A 47 -19.75 -23.59 -6.60
N ASP A 48 -18.46 -23.28 -6.50
CA ASP A 48 -17.48 -24.16 -5.88
C ASP A 48 -18.01 -24.59 -4.50
N ARG A 49 -18.28 -25.89 -4.36
CA ARG A 49 -18.85 -26.47 -3.14
C ARG A 49 -17.94 -26.20 -1.94
N VAL A 50 -16.63 -26.06 -2.17
CA VAL A 50 -15.64 -25.69 -1.15
C VAL A 50 -15.81 -24.23 -0.74
N LEU A 51 -15.99 -23.31 -1.71
CA LEU A 51 -16.25 -21.90 -1.43
C LEU A 51 -17.56 -21.72 -0.65
N PHE A 52 -18.63 -22.43 -1.05
CA PHE A 52 -19.91 -22.40 -0.35
C PHE A 52 -19.77 -22.92 1.09
N LYS A 53 -19.07 -24.03 1.28
CA LYS A 53 -18.80 -24.60 2.61
C LYS A 53 -17.99 -23.63 3.48
N ASN A 54 -16.92 -23.03 2.94
CA ASN A 54 -16.11 -22.05 3.66
C ASN A 54 -16.93 -20.81 4.05
N LEU A 55 -17.78 -20.30 3.15
CA LEU A 55 -18.64 -19.16 3.45
C LEU A 55 -19.61 -19.49 4.58
N VAL A 56 -20.23 -20.67 4.54
CA VAL A 56 -21.17 -21.16 5.56
C VAL A 56 -20.47 -21.35 6.91
N GLU A 57 -19.25 -21.90 6.92
CA GLU A 57 -18.46 -22.10 8.14
C GLU A 57 -18.00 -20.78 8.78
N MET A 58 -17.84 -19.70 8.01
CA MET A 58 -17.50 -18.38 8.56
C MET A 58 -18.69 -17.65 9.20
N VAL A 59 -19.95 -17.99 8.89
CA VAL A 59 -21.12 -17.27 9.40
C VAL A 59 -21.19 -17.29 10.94
N PRO A 60 -21.07 -18.43 11.65
CA PRO A 60 -21.08 -18.46 13.12
C PRO A 60 -19.90 -17.69 13.74
N LEU A 61 -18.75 -17.64 13.06
CA LEU A 61 -17.57 -16.92 13.53
C LEU A 61 -17.76 -15.40 13.44
N VAL A 62 -18.35 -14.94 12.33
CA VAL A 62 -18.70 -13.54 12.13
C VAL A 62 -19.79 -13.11 13.12
N GLU A 63 -20.79 -13.95 13.34
CA GLU A 63 -21.85 -13.72 14.33
C GLU A 63 -21.28 -13.63 15.76
N SER A 64 -20.38 -14.55 16.13
CA SER A 64 -19.66 -14.49 17.41
C SER A 64 -18.81 -13.22 17.56
N LEU A 65 -18.17 -12.76 16.48
CA LEU A 65 -17.37 -11.53 16.49
C LEU A 65 -18.26 -10.29 16.65
N MET A 66 -19.42 -10.28 16.00
CA MET A 66 -20.42 -9.22 16.15
C MET A 66 -20.99 -9.17 17.56
N ASP A 67 -21.29 -10.33 18.17
CA ASP A 67 -21.76 -10.44 19.55
C ASP A 67 -20.71 -9.99 20.57
N ARG A 68 -19.42 -10.29 20.34
CA ARG A 68 -18.32 -9.79 21.17
C ARG A 68 -18.15 -8.27 21.07
N ARG A 69 -18.44 -7.67 19.91
CA ARG A 69 -18.42 -6.21 19.73
C ARG A 69 -19.52 -5.52 20.54
N ALA A 70 -20.70 -6.14 20.66
CA ALA A 70 -21.78 -5.63 21.50
C ALA A 70 -21.47 -5.74 23.00
N ARG A 71 -20.63 -6.71 23.41
CA ARG A 71 -20.14 -6.89 24.79
C ARG A 71 -18.73 -6.35 25.01
N SER A 72 -18.34 -5.29 24.29
CA SER A 72 -17.06 -4.61 24.48
C SER A 72 -17.04 -3.86 25.82
N SER A 73 -16.57 -4.54 26.87
CA SER A 73 -16.27 -3.95 28.18
C SER A 73 -14.98 -3.11 28.20
N PHE A 74 -14.44 -2.73 27.04
CA PHE A 74 -13.30 -1.83 26.93
C PHE A 74 -13.73 -0.38 27.28
N THR A 75 -13.75 -0.08 28.58
CA THR A 75 -13.71 1.31 29.04
C THR A 75 -12.34 1.86 28.70
N ARG A 76 -12.30 2.72 27.68
CA ARG A 76 -11.12 3.45 27.22
C ARG A 76 -10.70 4.44 28.30
N ARG A 77 -10.08 3.97 29.39
CA ARG A 77 -9.34 4.82 30.33
C ARG A 77 -8.10 5.31 29.58
N ALA A 78 -8.19 6.51 29.02
CA ALA A 78 -7.04 7.20 28.45
C ALA A 78 -6.15 7.70 29.60
N SER A 79 -5.22 6.88 30.06
CA SER A 79 -4.04 7.39 30.76
C SER A 79 -2.99 7.72 29.71
N VAL A 80 -2.69 9.01 29.56
CA VAL A 80 -1.60 9.50 28.74
C VAL A 80 -0.29 9.09 29.42
N ILE A 81 0.32 8.00 28.98
CA ILE A 81 1.72 7.72 29.28
C ILE A 81 2.52 8.43 28.20
N TYR A 82 3.23 9.49 28.58
CA TYR A 82 4.14 10.21 27.70
C TYR A 82 5.27 9.27 27.29
N THR A 83 5.25 8.81 26.04
CA THR A 83 6.38 8.14 25.41
C THR A 83 7.21 9.20 24.67
N PRO A 84 8.48 9.43 25.08
CA PRO A 84 9.36 10.34 24.37
C PRO A 84 9.55 9.88 22.91
N ALA A 85 9.56 10.83 21.97
CA ALA A 85 9.69 10.56 20.54
C ALA A 85 11.00 9.81 20.20
N PRO A 86 10.99 8.88 19.23
CA PRO A 86 12.18 8.11 18.87
C PRO A 86 13.25 9.04 18.28
N SER A 87 14.35 9.20 19.01
CA SER A 87 15.47 10.03 18.56
C SER A 87 16.16 9.43 17.32
N HIS A 88 16.54 10.32 16.39
CA HIS A 88 17.21 10.00 15.12
C HIS A 88 18.35 8.98 15.26
N PRO A 89 18.57 8.11 14.25
CA PRO A 89 19.52 6.98 14.32
C PRO A 89 20.97 7.40 14.62
N LYS A 90 21.35 8.63 14.27
CA LYS A 90 22.67 9.21 14.57
C LYS A 90 22.90 9.46 16.07
N LYS A 91 21.85 9.79 16.84
CA LYS A 91 21.94 9.96 18.30
C LYS A 91 21.96 8.61 19.03
N LYS A 92 21.28 7.59 18.48
CA LYS A 92 21.31 6.22 19.01
C LYS A 92 22.69 5.58 18.85
N LEU A 93 23.37 5.80 17.72
CA LEU A 93 24.75 5.33 17.53
C LEU A 93 25.75 6.03 18.46
N MET A 94 25.61 7.34 18.66
CA MET A 94 26.44 8.07 19.64
C MET A 94 26.21 7.58 21.08
N ALA A 95 24.96 7.33 21.48
CA ALA A 95 24.66 6.78 22.80
C ALA A 95 25.25 5.37 23.00
N ILE A 96 25.19 4.52 21.98
CA ILE A 96 25.78 3.18 22.02
C ILE A 96 27.32 3.25 22.10
N LEU A 97 27.95 4.18 21.37
CA LEU A 97 29.40 4.41 21.43
C LEU A 97 29.83 4.92 22.82
N THR A 98 29.10 5.86 23.41
CA THR A 98 29.40 6.36 24.77
C THR A 98 29.19 5.30 25.85
N CYS A 99 28.24 4.37 25.68
CA CYS A 99 28.05 3.26 26.63
C CYS A 99 29.18 2.23 26.55
N TYR A 100 29.76 2.01 25.37
CA TYR A 100 30.91 1.11 25.21
C TYR A 100 32.19 1.69 25.80
N GLU A 101 32.40 3.01 25.70
CA GLU A 101 33.55 3.69 26.32
C GLU A 101 33.48 3.75 27.85
N LEU A 102 32.27 3.87 28.44
CA LEU A 102 32.09 3.84 29.90
C LEU A 102 32.18 2.44 30.51
N GLN A 103 31.80 1.39 29.77
CA GLN A 103 31.93 0.00 30.23
C GLN A 103 33.39 -0.48 30.32
N ALA A 104 34.34 0.22 29.69
CA ALA A 104 35.76 -0.10 29.78
C ALA A 104 36.46 0.46 31.04
N THR A 105 35.81 1.34 31.82
CA THR A 105 36.46 2.04 32.95
C THR A 105 35.88 1.76 34.34
N GLU A 106 34.84 0.95 34.50
CA GLU A 106 34.23 0.70 35.82
C GLU A 106 34.18 -0.79 36.20
N ALA A 107 35.35 -1.35 36.50
CA ALA A 107 35.47 -2.56 37.30
C ALA A 107 35.90 -2.19 38.74
N LYS A 108 34.98 -1.61 39.54
CA LYS A 108 35.07 -1.62 41.01
C LYS A 108 33.85 -0.99 41.69
N GLY A 109 33.13 -1.81 42.47
CA GLY A 109 32.47 -1.36 43.70
C GLY A 109 30.94 -1.24 43.64
N GLY A 110 30.27 -1.90 44.60
CA GLY A 110 28.94 -1.51 45.05
C GLY A 110 27.90 -2.62 45.13
N ARG A 111 28.02 -3.50 46.13
CA ARG A 111 26.90 -4.34 46.63
C ARG A 111 25.80 -3.43 47.19
N ALA A 112 24.55 -3.68 46.80
CA ALA A 112 23.36 -3.19 47.50
C ALA A 112 22.52 -4.41 47.96
N ASN A 113 22.48 -4.61 49.27
CA ASN A 113 21.71 -5.66 49.94
C ASN A 113 20.31 -5.15 50.37
N SER A 114 19.45 -6.12 50.76
CA SER A 114 18.29 -6.00 51.66
C SER A 114 16.99 -5.55 50.97
N THR A 115 15.87 -6.28 51.03
CA THR A 115 15.09 -6.57 52.24
C THR A 115 14.15 -7.79 52.09
N VAL A 116 14.15 -8.76 53.03
CA VAL A 116 12.91 -9.43 53.51
C VAL A 116 13.10 -9.83 54.98
N SER A 117 12.16 -9.37 55.80
CA SER A 117 12.06 -9.53 57.26
C SER A 117 11.26 -10.79 57.65
N VAL A 118 11.78 -11.61 58.58
CA VAL A 118 10.99 -12.61 59.33
C VAL A 118 11.35 -12.54 60.82
N LYS A 119 10.30 -12.68 61.64
CA LYS A 119 10.19 -12.40 63.08
C LYS A 119 10.71 -13.51 64.01
N LYS A 120 10.91 -13.09 65.27
CA LYS A 120 10.96 -13.80 66.58
C LYS A 120 12.31 -14.38 67.00
N GLN A 121 12.71 -14.45 68.27
CA GLN A 121 12.31 -13.85 69.56
C GLN A 121 13.23 -14.48 70.63
N ARG A 122 13.70 -13.66 71.58
CA ARG A 122 14.26 -13.97 72.92
C ARG A 122 15.66 -14.61 73.00
N ASP A 123 16.61 -13.75 73.37
CA ASP A 123 17.81 -14.11 74.14
C ASP A 123 17.47 -14.06 75.63
N PHE A 124 17.91 -15.07 76.38
CA PHE A 124 17.96 -15.10 77.84
C PHE A 124 19.32 -15.68 78.25
N GLU A 125 19.82 -15.20 79.39
CA GLU A 125 20.97 -15.67 80.20
C GLU A 125 22.33 -15.08 79.81
N ASP A 126 22.85 -14.06 80.49
CA ASP A 126 23.15 -13.86 81.93
C ASP A 126 24.32 -14.74 82.40
N ASN A 127 25.49 -14.11 82.55
CA ASN A 127 26.76 -14.73 82.91
C ASN A 127 27.29 -14.04 84.17
N ALA A 128 27.20 -14.73 85.31
CA ALA A 128 27.97 -14.40 86.50
C ALA A 128 28.23 -15.66 87.34
N GLN A 129 29.45 -16.18 87.18
CA GLN A 129 30.10 -17.14 88.07
C GLN A 129 29.96 -16.75 89.55
N ARG A 130 29.63 -17.74 90.40
CA ARG A 130 30.31 -17.92 91.69
C ARG A 130 30.19 -19.35 92.21
N ASN A 131 31.35 -19.98 92.31
CA ASN A 131 31.62 -21.25 92.96
C ASN A 131 31.00 -21.33 94.37
N LYS A 132 30.34 -22.46 94.69
CA LYS A 132 30.43 -23.08 96.01
C LYS A 132 30.41 -24.60 95.88
N GLN A 133 31.55 -25.16 96.26
CA GLN A 133 31.89 -26.54 96.53
C GLN A 133 31.00 -27.15 97.62
N LYS A 134 30.51 -28.37 97.41
CA LYS A 134 30.33 -29.35 98.49
C LYS A 134 30.17 -30.77 97.94
N ASP A 135 30.95 -31.65 98.55
CA ASP A 135 31.04 -33.08 98.33
C ASP A 135 29.69 -33.80 98.44
N SER A 136 29.52 -34.87 97.66
CA SER A 136 29.04 -36.17 98.15
C SER A 136 28.56 -37.05 96.98
N SER A 137 29.39 -38.03 96.63
CA SER A 137 28.99 -39.39 96.22
C SER A 137 27.54 -39.58 95.71
N ILE A 138 27.31 -39.34 94.41
CA ILE A 138 26.36 -40.00 93.47
C ILE A 138 26.80 -39.50 92.07
N GLY A 139 27.80 -40.15 91.48
CA GLY A 139 28.44 -39.69 90.23
C GLY A 139 27.88 -40.28 88.94
N PHE A 140 26.95 -41.23 89.01
CA PHE A 140 26.65 -42.11 87.86
C PHE A 140 25.32 -41.81 87.15
N THR A 141 24.39 -41.08 87.78
CA THR A 141 23.05 -40.82 87.21
C THR A 141 22.92 -39.50 86.46
N VAL A 142 23.75 -38.49 86.76
CA VAL A 142 23.69 -37.16 86.11
C VAL A 142 24.53 -37.12 84.82
N GLU A 143 25.62 -37.89 84.75
CA GLU A 143 26.39 -38.06 83.51
C GLU A 143 25.62 -38.82 82.45
N THR A 144 24.84 -39.84 82.83
CA THR A 144 23.97 -40.58 81.91
C THR A 144 22.86 -39.72 81.32
N GLU A 145 22.23 -38.83 82.11
CA GLU A 145 21.21 -37.90 81.59
C GLU A 145 21.78 -36.84 80.65
N LYS A 146 23.00 -36.34 80.89
CA LYS A 146 23.69 -35.42 79.96
C LYS A 146 24.05 -36.11 78.65
N LEU A 147 24.63 -37.31 78.72
CA LEU A 147 24.99 -38.10 77.54
C LEU A 147 23.76 -38.44 76.69
N GLN A 148 22.62 -38.71 77.34
CA GLN A 148 21.36 -39.01 76.67
C GLN A 148 20.77 -37.77 75.96
N LYS A 149 20.85 -36.59 76.58
CA LYS A 149 20.49 -35.32 75.93
C LYS A 149 21.41 -34.99 74.75
N ASP A 150 22.72 -35.14 74.92
CA ASP A 150 23.69 -34.92 73.85
C ASP A 150 23.44 -35.89 72.68
N GLN A 151 23.01 -37.12 72.96
CA GLN A 151 22.67 -38.12 71.95
C GLN A 151 21.35 -37.79 71.22
N GLU A 152 20.36 -37.25 71.91
CA GLU A 152 19.12 -36.73 71.31
C GLU A 152 19.40 -35.51 70.42
N GLU A 153 20.24 -34.57 70.88
CA GLU A 153 20.67 -33.42 70.08
C GLU A 153 21.45 -33.83 68.83
N LEU A 154 22.35 -34.81 68.95
CA LEU A 154 23.05 -35.39 67.79
C LEU A 154 22.08 -36.06 66.81
N ASN A 155 21.00 -36.68 67.29
CA ASN A 155 19.99 -37.26 66.43
C ASN A 155 19.16 -36.17 65.72
N ILE A 156 18.79 -35.09 66.41
CA ILE A 156 18.11 -33.94 65.80
C ILE A 156 18.98 -33.29 64.73
N LEU A 157 20.28 -33.10 65.00
CA LEU A 157 21.23 -32.56 64.02
C LEU A 157 21.39 -33.47 62.81
N LYS A 158 21.46 -34.79 63.01
CA LYS A 158 21.48 -35.77 61.90
C LYS A 158 20.22 -35.70 61.06
N GLU A 159 19.05 -35.58 61.68
CA GLU A 159 17.78 -35.44 60.97
C GLU A 159 17.75 -34.13 60.14
N GLN A 160 18.22 -33.01 60.70
CA GLN A 160 18.37 -31.76 59.97
C GLN A 160 19.33 -31.87 58.78
N ILE A 161 20.46 -32.55 58.95
CA ILE A 161 21.42 -32.80 57.85
C ILE A 161 20.74 -33.62 56.75
N ASN A 162 20.02 -34.68 57.11
CA ASN A 162 19.30 -35.52 56.15
C ASN A 162 18.20 -34.74 55.41
N ASP A 163 17.46 -33.87 56.09
CA ASP A 163 16.45 -33.01 55.48
C ASP A 163 17.05 -31.96 54.55
N LEU A 164 18.19 -31.36 54.93
CA LEU A 164 18.92 -30.43 54.06
C LEU A 164 19.45 -31.14 52.82
N GLN A 165 20.00 -32.34 52.97
CA GLN A 165 20.44 -33.16 51.85
C GLN A 165 19.30 -33.48 50.90
N ARG A 166 18.12 -33.86 51.42
CA ARG A 166 16.92 -34.09 50.61
C ARG A 166 16.50 -32.85 49.83
N LYS A 167 16.47 -31.68 50.48
CA LYS A 167 16.14 -30.40 49.84
C LYS A 167 17.14 -29.97 48.77
N ILE A 168 18.42 -30.34 48.92
CA ILE A 168 19.43 -30.10 47.90
C ILE A 168 19.13 -30.96 46.69
N LEU A 169 18.87 -32.26 46.87
CA LEU A 169 18.53 -33.18 45.77
C LEU A 169 17.26 -32.75 45.02
N GLU A 170 16.20 -32.35 45.73
CA GLU A 170 14.98 -31.83 45.11
C GLU A 170 15.25 -30.55 44.28
N LYS A 171 16.15 -29.69 44.75
CA LYS A 171 16.56 -28.49 44.00
C LYS A 171 17.41 -28.82 42.79
N ASP A 172 18.31 -29.79 42.90
CA ASP A 172 19.16 -30.24 41.80
C ASP A 172 18.30 -30.87 40.69
N GLU A 173 17.29 -31.68 41.05
CA GLU A 173 16.33 -32.22 40.08
C GLU A 173 15.49 -31.11 39.42
N ALA A 174 15.05 -30.11 40.19
CA ALA A 174 14.34 -28.96 39.64
C ALA A 174 15.22 -28.12 38.70
N LEU A 175 16.53 -27.99 38.99
CA LEU A 175 17.49 -27.32 38.13
C LEU A 175 17.68 -28.10 36.82
N GLU A 176 17.85 -29.41 36.88
CA GLU A 176 17.97 -30.25 35.68
C GLU A 176 16.70 -30.16 34.81
N SER A 177 15.52 -30.15 35.43
CA SER A 177 14.26 -29.92 34.72
C SER A 177 14.22 -28.56 34.04
N ALA A 178 14.66 -27.49 34.71
CA ALA A 178 14.71 -26.14 34.14
C ALA A 178 15.72 -26.06 32.98
N ASP A 179 16.88 -26.69 33.08
CA ASP A 179 17.88 -26.76 32.01
C ASP A 179 17.33 -27.52 30.79
N SER A 180 16.56 -28.59 31.01
CA SER A 180 15.88 -29.30 29.92
C SER A 180 14.85 -28.40 29.20
N GLU A 181 14.11 -27.57 29.93
CA GLU A 181 13.14 -26.62 29.39
C GLU A 181 13.84 -25.49 28.62
N ILE A 182 14.96 -24.95 29.14
CA ILE A 182 15.80 -23.98 28.44
C ILE A 182 16.30 -24.55 27.11
N ASN A 183 16.70 -25.82 27.09
CA ASN A 183 17.11 -26.50 25.86
C ASN A 183 15.97 -26.62 24.85
N GLN A 184 14.76 -26.95 25.30
CA GLN A 184 13.57 -26.96 24.44
C GLN A 184 13.23 -25.55 23.92
N LEU A 185 13.31 -24.53 24.78
CA LEU A 185 13.11 -23.13 24.41
C LEU A 185 14.12 -22.72 23.33
N ARG A 186 15.38 -23.10 23.47
CA ARG A 186 16.40 -22.82 22.45
C ARG A 186 16.05 -23.45 21.10
N VAL A 187 15.61 -24.71 21.07
CA VAL A 187 15.20 -25.38 19.83
C VAL A 187 13.97 -24.71 19.20
N THR A 188 12.96 -24.39 20.02
CA THR A 188 11.77 -23.67 19.53
C THR A 188 12.11 -22.27 19.02
N ASN A 189 13.05 -21.55 19.66
CA ASN A 189 13.48 -20.25 19.20
C ASN A 189 14.20 -20.31 17.84
N ILE A 190 15.04 -21.32 17.60
CA ILE A 190 15.63 -21.58 16.27
C ILE A 190 14.53 -21.80 15.23
N SER A 191 13.50 -22.61 15.56
CA SER A 191 12.38 -22.84 14.64
C SER A 191 11.57 -21.57 14.36
N ILE A 192 11.41 -20.67 15.33
CA ILE A 192 10.75 -19.38 15.16
C ILE A 192 11.55 -18.47 14.22
N ASP A 193 12.87 -18.43 14.35
CA ASP A 193 13.72 -17.61 13.50
C ASP A 193 13.74 -18.11 12.05
N GLU A 194 13.70 -19.43 11.83
CA GLU A 194 13.51 -20.03 10.51
C GLU A 194 12.16 -19.64 9.89
N LEU A 195 11.06 -19.74 10.66
CA LEU A 195 9.74 -19.31 10.20
C LEU A 195 9.71 -17.81 9.86
N ARG A 196 10.39 -16.97 10.63
CA ARG A 196 10.53 -15.53 10.32
C ARG A 196 11.27 -15.30 9.01
N ALA A 197 12.34 -16.05 8.75
CA ALA A 197 13.07 -15.98 7.48
C ALA A 197 12.17 -16.35 6.29
N GLN A 198 11.38 -17.43 6.42
CA GLN A 198 10.42 -17.84 5.39
C GLN A 198 9.32 -16.80 5.16
N ILE A 199 8.80 -16.16 6.23
CA ILE A 199 7.83 -15.07 6.10
C ILE A 199 8.45 -13.90 5.31
N ALA A 200 9.68 -13.50 5.65
CA ALA A 200 10.36 -12.40 4.96
C ALA A 200 10.60 -12.71 3.47
N GLU A 201 10.96 -13.94 3.13
CA GLU A 201 11.10 -14.40 1.75
C GLU A 201 9.76 -14.35 0.99
N LYS A 202 8.69 -14.91 1.59
CA LYS A 202 7.35 -14.91 1.00
C LYS A 202 6.82 -13.49 0.81
N ASP A 203 7.07 -12.58 1.76
CA ASP A 203 6.71 -11.17 1.64
C ASP A 203 7.48 -10.48 0.50
N SER A 204 8.76 -10.81 0.33
CA SER A 204 9.56 -10.33 -0.80
C SER A 204 8.98 -10.81 -2.14
N MET A 205 8.63 -12.10 -2.22
CA MET A 205 8.00 -12.69 -3.40
C MET A 205 6.65 -12.04 -3.72
N VAL A 206 5.80 -11.80 -2.71
CA VAL A 206 4.52 -11.10 -2.88
C VAL A 206 4.73 -9.68 -3.39
N LYS A 207 5.70 -8.93 -2.85
CA LYS A 207 6.04 -7.58 -3.32
C LYS A 207 6.51 -7.58 -4.76
N SER A 208 7.38 -8.52 -5.13
CA SER A 208 7.86 -8.70 -6.51
C SER A 208 6.70 -9.01 -7.47
N ASN A 209 5.87 -10.00 -7.15
CA ASN A 209 4.70 -10.35 -7.97
C ASN A 209 3.71 -9.19 -8.12
N ASN A 210 3.46 -8.44 -7.05
CA ASN A 210 2.59 -7.27 -7.10
C ASN A 210 3.18 -6.18 -8.02
N SER A 211 4.50 -5.97 -8.00
CA SER A 211 5.16 -5.04 -8.91
C SER A 211 5.03 -5.48 -10.37
N LEU A 212 5.20 -6.77 -10.66
CA LEU A 212 5.02 -7.34 -12.01
C LEU A 212 3.58 -7.20 -12.50
N LEU A 213 2.60 -7.46 -11.64
CA LEU A 213 1.18 -7.29 -11.95
C LEU A 213 0.85 -5.84 -12.28
N ASN A 214 1.37 -4.89 -11.49
CA ASN A 214 1.16 -3.47 -11.74
C ASN A 214 1.79 -3.03 -13.07
N ASN A 215 3.01 -3.49 -13.38
CA ASN A 215 3.66 -3.21 -14.66
C ASN A 215 2.86 -3.78 -15.84
N ALA A 216 2.37 -5.02 -15.72
CA ALA A 216 1.54 -5.64 -16.74
C ALA A 216 0.21 -4.87 -16.93
N LYS A 217 -0.40 -4.38 -15.84
CA LYS A 217 -1.61 -3.56 -15.89
C LYS A 217 -1.39 -2.23 -16.62
N ILE A 218 -0.26 -1.56 -16.37
CA ILE A 218 0.12 -0.33 -17.08
C ILE A 218 0.30 -0.64 -18.57
N SER A 219 1.08 -1.67 -18.90
CA SER A 219 1.28 -2.07 -20.30
C SER A 219 -0.03 -2.42 -21.01
N LEU A 220 -0.97 -3.05 -20.32
CA LEU A 220 -2.28 -3.38 -20.90
C LEU A 220 -3.09 -2.11 -21.18
N ALA A 221 -3.06 -1.13 -20.26
CA ALA A 221 -3.71 0.16 -20.47
C ALA A 221 -3.10 0.91 -21.66
N ASP A 222 -1.78 0.88 -21.82
CA ASP A 222 -1.09 1.47 -22.97
C ASP A 222 -1.52 0.80 -24.28
N LYS A 223 -1.58 -0.54 -24.30
CA LYS A 223 -2.06 -1.30 -25.47
C LYS A 223 -3.52 -0.95 -25.79
N GLN A 224 -4.37 -0.83 -24.78
CA GLN A 224 -5.77 -0.42 -24.95
C GLN A 224 -5.87 0.99 -25.56
N ALA A 225 -5.09 1.96 -25.06
CA ALA A 225 -5.05 3.31 -25.61
C ALA A 225 -4.58 3.32 -27.08
N THR A 226 -3.58 2.50 -27.43
CA THR A 226 -3.13 2.38 -28.83
C THR A 226 -4.19 1.76 -29.75
N LEU A 227 -4.94 0.77 -29.26
CA LEU A 227 -6.03 0.14 -30.01
C LEU A 227 -7.17 1.11 -30.26
N GLU A 228 -7.58 1.88 -29.25
CA GLU A 228 -8.63 2.89 -29.38
C GLU A 228 -8.24 3.98 -30.39
N ARG A 229 -6.99 4.46 -30.33
CA ARG A 229 -6.46 5.41 -31.30
C ARG A 229 -6.49 4.86 -32.73
N LEU A 230 -5.96 3.67 -32.95
CA LEU A 230 -5.95 3.04 -34.28
C LEU A 230 -7.37 2.77 -34.79
N THR A 231 -8.28 2.38 -33.90
CA THR A 231 -9.69 2.17 -34.24
C THR A 231 -10.34 3.49 -34.68
N TRP A 232 -10.08 4.58 -33.97
CA TRP A 232 -10.56 5.90 -34.34
C TRP A 232 -9.96 6.37 -35.67
N GLU A 233 -8.65 6.22 -35.88
CA GLU A 233 -7.98 6.53 -37.14
C GLU A 233 -8.59 5.73 -38.32
N ALA A 234 -8.84 4.43 -38.13
CA ALA A 234 -9.49 3.58 -39.13
C ALA A 234 -10.93 4.03 -39.44
N GLN A 235 -11.71 4.39 -38.42
CA GLN A 235 -13.07 4.93 -38.60
C GLN A 235 -13.06 6.25 -39.37
N MET A 236 -12.15 7.16 -39.04
CA MET A 236 -12.02 8.45 -39.73
C MET A 236 -11.54 8.28 -41.17
N SER A 237 -10.59 7.38 -41.41
CA SER A 237 -10.16 7.02 -42.76
C SER A 237 -11.30 6.40 -43.57
N LYS A 238 -12.09 5.50 -42.97
CA LYS A 238 -13.25 4.90 -43.63
C LYS A 238 -14.26 5.96 -44.05
N LYS A 239 -14.60 6.88 -43.16
CA LYS A 239 -15.50 8.00 -43.47
C LYS A 239 -14.97 8.85 -44.61
N LYS A 240 -13.66 9.15 -44.63
CA LYS A 240 -13.07 9.94 -45.71
C LYS A 240 -13.11 9.23 -47.06
N ILE A 241 -12.93 7.90 -47.07
CA ILE A 241 -13.08 7.08 -48.28
C ILE A 241 -14.53 7.12 -48.78
N GLU A 242 -15.52 7.01 -47.89
CA GLU A 242 -16.94 7.11 -48.25
C GLU A 242 -17.28 8.47 -48.87
N GLU A 243 -16.76 9.57 -48.31
CA GLU A 243 -16.91 10.92 -48.88
C GLU A 243 -16.31 11.02 -50.28
N LEU A 244 -15.05 10.60 -50.46
CA LEU A 244 -14.38 10.63 -51.76
C LEU A 244 -15.06 9.72 -52.80
N GLN A 245 -15.61 8.58 -52.38
CA GLN A 245 -16.37 7.70 -53.25
C GLN A 245 -17.68 8.38 -53.73
N GLY A 246 -18.35 9.13 -52.85
CA GLY A 246 -19.51 9.94 -53.21
C GLY A 246 -19.17 11.06 -54.19
N GLU A 247 -18.08 11.79 -53.93
CA GLU A 247 -17.57 12.84 -54.84
C GLU A 247 -17.24 12.28 -56.23
N ARG A 248 -16.58 11.11 -56.28
CA ARG A 248 -16.29 10.42 -57.55
C ARG A 248 -17.57 10.06 -58.31
N ALA A 249 -18.57 9.50 -57.62
CA ALA A 249 -19.84 9.15 -58.26
C ALA A 249 -20.58 10.39 -58.81
N SER A 250 -20.53 11.52 -58.11
CA SER A 250 -21.05 12.81 -58.60
C SER A 250 -20.31 13.27 -59.86
N MET A 251 -18.99 13.23 -59.84
CA MET A 251 -18.15 13.64 -60.96
C MET A 251 -18.36 12.73 -62.18
N ASP A 252 -18.45 11.40 -62.00
CA ASP A 252 -18.75 10.46 -63.08
C ASP A 252 -20.11 10.77 -63.73
N TYR A 253 -21.12 11.19 -62.94
CA TYR A 253 -22.41 11.66 -63.45
C TYR A 253 -22.28 12.97 -64.24
N GLU A 254 -21.57 13.96 -63.71
CA GLU A 254 -21.29 15.23 -64.40
C GLU A 254 -20.53 15.03 -65.72
N ILE A 255 -19.50 14.20 -65.73
CA ILE A 255 -18.75 13.84 -66.95
C ILE A 255 -19.68 13.16 -67.96
N THR A 256 -20.53 12.22 -67.51
CA THR A 256 -21.47 11.52 -68.38
C THR A 256 -22.51 12.48 -68.99
N THR A 257 -23.00 13.46 -68.22
CA THR A 257 -23.94 14.46 -68.75
C THR A 257 -23.26 15.39 -69.74
N LEU A 258 -22.05 15.89 -69.45
CA LEU A 258 -21.25 16.70 -70.38
C LEU A 258 -20.93 15.93 -71.66
N MET A 259 -20.51 14.67 -71.56
CA MET A 259 -20.20 13.83 -72.72
C MET A 259 -21.41 13.66 -73.64
N LYS A 260 -22.61 13.46 -73.08
CA LYS A 260 -23.86 13.41 -73.86
C LYS A 260 -24.16 14.74 -74.56
N ILE A 261 -23.91 15.87 -73.90
CA ILE A 261 -24.08 17.19 -74.53
C ILE A 261 -23.12 17.33 -75.71
N PHE A 262 -21.85 16.95 -75.57
CA PHE A 262 -20.88 16.97 -76.67
C PHE A 262 -21.28 16.05 -77.82
N GLU A 263 -21.76 14.84 -77.52
CA GLU A 263 -22.23 13.90 -78.54
C GLU A 263 -23.42 14.48 -79.33
N GLN A 264 -24.41 15.06 -78.64
CA GLN A 264 -25.53 15.76 -79.27
C GLN A 264 -25.09 16.95 -80.13
N LEU A 265 -24.17 17.79 -79.62
CA LEU A 265 -23.63 18.91 -80.38
C LEU A 265 -22.89 18.44 -81.64
N SER A 266 -22.06 17.40 -81.51
CA SER A 266 -21.30 16.83 -82.65
C SER A 266 -22.22 16.27 -83.75
N ALA A 267 -23.34 15.64 -83.37
CA ALA A 267 -24.36 15.15 -84.30
C ALA A 267 -25.08 16.30 -85.04
N ASN A 268 -25.27 17.45 -84.38
CA ASN A 268 -25.95 18.62 -84.97
C ASN A 268 -25.06 19.40 -85.97
N HIS A 269 -23.73 19.34 -85.85
CA HIS A 269 -22.80 20.02 -86.78
C HIS A 269 -22.46 19.20 -88.03
N SER A 270 -22.83 17.91 -88.06
CA SER A 270 -22.63 17.06 -89.24
C SER A 270 -23.58 17.38 -90.41
N SER A 271 -24.49 18.37 -90.28
CA SER A 271 -25.40 18.79 -91.36
C SER A 271 -25.21 20.24 -91.85
N MET A 272 -24.16 20.95 -91.39
CA MET A 272 -23.96 22.36 -91.75
C MET A 272 -22.70 22.54 -92.61
N ASN A 273 -22.91 23.07 -93.82
CA ASN A 273 -21.89 23.39 -94.82
C ASN A 273 -20.77 24.29 -94.24
N PRO A 274 -19.50 24.13 -94.70
CA PRO A 274 -18.38 24.88 -94.16
C PRO A 274 -18.26 26.22 -94.89
N ASP A 275 -18.92 27.27 -94.39
CA ASP A 275 -18.59 28.63 -94.82
C ASP A 275 -18.98 29.71 -93.81
N GLU A 276 -18.50 29.64 -92.56
CA GLU A 276 -18.51 30.84 -91.70
C GLU A 276 -17.24 30.92 -90.82
N SER A 277 -16.28 31.67 -91.36
CA SER A 277 -15.22 32.47 -90.73
C SER A 277 -15.11 32.44 -89.19
N LEU A 278 -14.17 31.64 -88.68
CA LEU A 278 -13.68 31.69 -87.30
C LEU A 278 -12.83 32.96 -87.07
N CYS A 279 -13.40 33.95 -86.36
CA CYS A 279 -12.61 35.02 -85.76
C CYS A 279 -11.77 34.46 -84.59
N SER A 280 -10.45 34.39 -84.82
CA SER A 280 -9.42 34.03 -83.84
C SER A 280 -9.55 34.87 -82.55
N TYR A 281 -9.90 34.21 -81.45
CA TYR A 281 -9.81 34.76 -80.09
C TYR A 281 -8.36 35.13 -79.75
N ARG A 282 -8.09 36.43 -79.61
CA ARG A 282 -6.81 36.95 -79.12
C ARG A 282 -6.79 36.81 -77.59
N LEU A 283 -6.17 35.75 -77.08
CA LEU A 283 -5.88 35.60 -75.66
C LEU A 283 -4.72 36.53 -75.27
N GLU A 284 -4.95 37.32 -74.23
CA GLU A 284 -3.98 38.23 -73.63
C GLU A 284 -3.00 37.43 -72.74
N PRO A 285 -1.66 37.64 -72.85
CA PRO A 285 -0.70 36.93 -72.01
C PRO A 285 -0.80 37.40 -70.55
N LEU A 286 -1.00 36.46 -69.63
CA LEU A 286 -0.93 36.73 -68.19
C LEU A 286 0.50 37.12 -67.77
N PRO A 287 0.66 38.01 -66.78
CA PRO A 287 1.97 38.45 -66.31
C PRO A 287 2.71 37.29 -65.63
N VAL A 288 4.01 37.17 -65.96
CA VAL A 288 4.96 36.23 -65.36
C VAL A 288 5.02 36.49 -63.85
N ILE A 289 4.57 35.50 -63.07
CA ILE A 289 4.71 35.51 -61.62
C ILE A 289 6.18 35.20 -61.31
N ASN A 290 6.76 36.07 -60.50
CA ASN A 290 8.18 36.22 -60.20
C ASN A 290 8.72 35.01 -59.40
N ASP A 291 9.92 34.49 -59.74
CA ASP A 291 10.67 33.43 -59.00
C ASP A 291 11.13 33.86 -57.57
N SER A 292 10.64 35.01 -57.09
CA SER A 292 10.97 35.63 -55.81
C SER A 292 10.33 34.90 -54.61
N ASP A 293 9.16 34.30 -54.81
CA ASP A 293 8.38 33.68 -53.73
C ASP A 293 8.93 32.31 -53.31
N ASP A 294 9.74 31.66 -54.14
CA ASP A 294 10.32 30.34 -53.83
C ASP A 294 11.43 30.45 -52.77
N ILE A 295 12.25 31.50 -52.86
CA ILE A 295 13.35 31.77 -51.91
C ILE A 295 12.82 32.19 -50.53
N THR A 296 11.68 32.88 -50.47
CA THR A 296 11.05 33.27 -49.20
C THR A 296 10.32 32.09 -48.55
N SER A 297 9.68 31.24 -49.37
CA SER A 297 9.06 29.98 -48.93
C SER A 297 10.08 29.03 -48.29
N GLU A 298 11.25 28.86 -48.90
CA GLU A 298 12.33 28.00 -48.37
C GLU A 298 12.83 28.48 -46.99
N LYS A 299 13.09 29.78 -46.84
CA LYS A 299 13.56 30.38 -45.57
C LYS A 299 12.54 30.26 -44.44
N VAL A 300 11.25 30.42 -44.74
CA VAL A 300 10.18 30.21 -43.77
C VAL A 300 10.11 28.73 -43.36
N GLY A 301 10.33 27.81 -44.30
CA GLY A 301 10.43 26.37 -44.04
C GLY A 301 11.57 26.02 -43.08
N GLU A 302 12.77 26.55 -43.33
CA GLU A 302 13.95 26.34 -42.49
C GLU A 302 13.76 26.87 -41.06
N ALA A 303 13.22 28.09 -40.92
CA ALA A 303 12.94 28.68 -39.61
C ALA A 303 11.90 27.87 -38.80
N ARG A 304 10.89 27.28 -39.47
CA ARG A 304 9.91 26.38 -38.82
C ARG A 304 10.55 25.09 -38.33
N ALA A 305 11.46 24.51 -39.12
CA ALA A 305 12.20 23.31 -38.74
C ALA A 305 13.13 23.59 -37.54
N ALA A 306 13.85 24.70 -37.56
CA ALA A 306 14.73 25.13 -36.47
C ALA A 306 13.96 25.38 -35.15
N TYR A 307 12.82 26.07 -35.21
CA TYR A 307 11.95 26.27 -34.06
C TYR A 307 11.43 24.93 -33.49
N SER A 308 10.98 24.03 -34.37
CA SER A 308 10.47 22.72 -33.96
C SER A 308 11.55 21.87 -33.29
N ALA A 309 12.77 21.89 -33.81
CA ALA A 309 13.92 21.20 -33.22
C ALA A 309 14.32 21.78 -31.85
N ALA A 310 14.35 23.11 -31.73
CA ALA A 310 14.67 23.78 -30.47
C ALA A 310 13.61 23.50 -29.39
N VAL A 311 12.32 23.46 -29.77
CA VAL A 311 11.22 23.10 -28.85
C VAL A 311 11.31 21.63 -28.44
N ALA A 312 11.68 20.73 -29.36
CA ALA A 312 11.89 19.31 -29.02
C ALA A 312 13.05 19.14 -28.02
N ALA A 313 14.18 19.80 -28.26
CA ALA A 313 15.33 19.77 -27.36
C ALA A 313 15.00 20.35 -25.97
N ALA A 314 14.28 21.46 -25.90
CA ALA A 314 13.84 22.06 -24.64
C ALA A 314 12.79 21.20 -23.89
N LYS A 315 11.98 20.42 -24.61
CA LYS A 315 11.05 19.45 -24.03
C LYS A 315 11.76 18.23 -23.45
N GLU A 316 12.82 17.77 -24.10
CA GLU A 316 13.64 16.66 -23.62
C GLU A 316 14.47 17.06 -22.40
N ASN A 317 15.02 18.29 -22.42
CA ASN A 317 15.83 18.84 -21.33
C ASN A 317 15.50 20.33 -21.07
N PRO A 318 14.69 20.67 -20.07
CA PRO A 318 14.27 22.05 -19.80
C PRO A 318 15.36 22.85 -19.08
N THR A 319 16.47 23.12 -19.76
CA THR A 319 17.52 24.03 -19.30
C THR A 319 17.24 25.46 -19.78
N GLU A 320 17.70 26.45 -19.02
CA GLU A 320 17.51 27.88 -19.34
C GLU A 320 18.11 28.24 -20.71
N GLU A 321 19.22 27.63 -21.08
CA GLU A 321 19.87 27.80 -22.39
C GLU A 321 19.02 27.26 -23.55
N LEU A 322 18.39 26.09 -23.39
CA LEU A 322 17.54 25.49 -24.43
C LEU A 322 16.20 26.23 -24.57
N LEU A 323 15.65 26.73 -23.45
CA LEU A 323 14.47 27.59 -23.46
C LEU A 323 14.76 28.93 -24.15
N ALA A 324 15.94 29.53 -23.91
CA ALA A 324 16.38 30.73 -24.60
C ALA A 324 16.54 30.51 -26.11
N LYS A 325 17.15 29.40 -26.54
CA LYS A 325 17.26 29.02 -27.96
C LYS A 325 15.89 28.81 -28.62
N ALA A 326 14.94 28.19 -27.92
CA ALA A 326 13.58 28.03 -28.44
C ALA A 326 12.85 29.37 -28.58
N ALA A 327 13.08 30.31 -27.66
CA ALA A 327 12.54 31.66 -27.75
C ALA A 327 13.17 32.46 -28.90
N GLU A 328 14.47 32.35 -29.11
CA GLU A 328 15.18 32.99 -30.23
C GLU A 328 14.71 32.46 -31.59
N ALA A 329 14.61 31.13 -31.75
CA ALA A 329 14.10 30.52 -32.97
C ALA A 329 12.65 30.92 -33.26
N ARG A 330 11.83 31.15 -32.21
CA ARG A 330 10.47 31.69 -32.36
C ARG A 330 10.48 33.13 -32.89
N LEU A 331 11.38 33.98 -32.39
CA LEU A 331 11.51 35.36 -32.87
C LEU A 331 11.96 35.41 -34.34
N GLN A 332 12.91 34.56 -34.72
CA GLN A 332 13.36 34.45 -36.12
C GLN A 332 12.23 34.01 -37.06
N LEU A 333 11.41 33.04 -36.63
CA LEU A 333 10.24 32.62 -37.41
C LEU A 333 9.18 33.74 -37.53
N GLN A 334 8.96 34.50 -36.46
CA GLN A 334 8.03 35.64 -36.49
C GLN A 334 8.50 36.75 -37.43
N ALA A 335 9.81 36.99 -37.53
CA ALA A 335 10.37 38.00 -38.43
C ALA A 335 10.21 37.67 -39.93
N LEU A 336 9.95 36.41 -40.28
CA LEU A 336 9.78 35.97 -41.67
C LEU A 336 8.31 35.78 -42.09
N VAL A 337 7.38 35.74 -41.12
CA VAL A 337 5.96 35.43 -41.34
C VAL A 337 5.05 36.67 -41.19
N ILE A 338 5.59 37.79 -40.70
CA ILE A 338 4.93 39.11 -40.61
C ILE A 338 5.37 39.97 -41.79
#